data_AF-A0A538U807-F1
#
_entry.id   AF-A0A538U807-F1
#
_cell.length_a   1.000
_cell.length_b   1.000
_cell.length_c   1.000
_cell.angle_alpha   90.00
_cell.angle_beta   90.00
_cell.angle_gamma   90.00
#
_symmetry.space_group_name_H-M   'P 1'
#
loop_
_entity.id
_entity.type
_entity.pdbx_description
1 polymer ?
#
loop_
_entity_poly.entity_id
_entity_poly.type
_entity_poly.pdbx_seq_one_letter_code
_entity_poly.pdbx_strand_id
1 'polypeptide(L)'
;AYLFADQRPRELRLAVRSTGVPVTGTVRLRLPSGWTASPAEAAVRLPGGEADTTLSFAVTPGATPAAGTVAAEIATDIGRYGSDIVRLDYPHVPIQTLLPPAEAHLVRADLKRTGYEIAYLMGSGDEVPEALAAMGFHVTLLSDDELAKEDLTLVDAVVVGVRAYNTRPRLRAQQRRLLDWVATGGRLVVQYQRPEEGLQDKLGPWPLRISNDRVTVEEAPVTLLKPDHPLLTTPNRIGASDFEGWEQERGTYFSNRWDPRYEALMSSHDPGEPARDGGMLVATLGKGMFIYTGYAFFRQLPAGVPGAWRLFANLVSNPQ
;
A
#
# COMPACT_ATOMS: atom_id res chain seq x y z
N ALA A 1 6.17 -5.00 -2.15
CA ALA A 1 5.77 -5.92 -3.25
C ALA A 1 6.00 -5.29 -4.62
N TYR A 2 6.24 -6.10 -5.67
CA TYR A 2 6.28 -5.69 -7.07
C TYR A 2 4.92 -5.90 -7.73
N LEU A 3 4.27 -4.82 -8.15
CA LEU A 3 2.97 -4.88 -8.84
C LEU A 3 3.11 -5.12 -10.35
N PHE A 4 2.28 -5.98 -10.89
CA PHE A 4 2.03 -6.19 -12.31
C PHE A 4 0.56 -5.88 -12.58
N ALA A 5 0.30 -4.64 -13.02
CA ALA A 5 -1.05 -4.14 -13.30
C ALA A 5 -1.72 -4.86 -14.48
N ASP A 6 -0.91 -5.42 -15.39
CA ASP A 6 -1.32 -6.19 -16.55
C ASP A 6 -0.36 -7.38 -16.76
N GLN A 7 -0.47 -8.06 -17.91
CA GLN A 7 0.39 -9.20 -18.25
C GLN A 7 1.75 -8.80 -18.86
N ARG A 8 2.09 -7.50 -18.88
CA ARG A 8 3.34 -7.06 -19.51
C ARG A 8 4.53 -7.42 -18.61
N PRO A 9 5.67 -7.82 -19.21
CA PRO A 9 6.88 -8.05 -18.46
C PRO A 9 7.36 -6.78 -17.75
N ARG A 10 7.93 -6.94 -16.55
CA ARG A 10 8.64 -5.87 -15.84
C ARG A 10 10.05 -6.32 -15.52
N GLU A 11 10.97 -5.36 -15.55
CA GLU A 11 12.34 -5.60 -15.13
C GLU A 11 12.42 -5.65 -13.60
N LEU A 12 12.99 -6.74 -13.07
CA LEU A 12 13.45 -6.86 -11.70
C LEU A 12 14.97 -6.80 -11.71
N ARG A 13 15.52 -5.95 -10.84
CA ARG A 13 16.96 -5.78 -10.64
C ARG A 13 17.37 -6.47 -9.36
N LEU A 14 18.35 -7.36 -9.46
CA LEU A 14 18.90 -8.13 -8.35
C LEU A 14 20.35 -7.71 -8.12
N ALA A 15 20.61 -7.13 -6.96
CA ALA A 15 21.97 -6.89 -6.50
C ALA A 15 22.57 -8.18 -5.97
N VAL A 16 23.73 -8.57 -6.48
CA VAL A 16 24.51 -9.72 -6.01
C VAL A 16 25.77 -9.19 -5.38
N ARG A 17 26.01 -9.58 -4.12
CA ARG A 17 27.15 -9.09 -3.33
C ARG A 17 27.99 -10.26 -2.86
N SER A 18 29.31 -10.09 -2.86
CA SER A 18 30.23 -10.96 -2.15
C SER A 18 30.89 -10.17 -1.03
N THR A 19 31.09 -10.80 0.13
CA THR A 19 31.87 -10.27 1.24
C THR A 19 33.09 -11.16 1.45
N GLY A 20 34.25 -10.70 0.97
CA GLY A 20 35.55 -11.26 1.31
C GLY A 20 36.17 -12.22 0.29
N VAL A 21 35.40 -13.06 -0.41
CA VAL A 21 35.96 -14.07 -1.35
C VAL A 21 35.48 -13.89 -2.80
N PRO A 22 36.32 -14.23 -3.81
CA PRO A 22 35.85 -14.30 -5.18
C PRO A 22 34.67 -15.27 -5.33
N VAL A 23 33.66 -14.90 -6.11
CA VAL A 23 32.47 -15.72 -6.36
C VAL A 23 32.26 -15.84 -7.86
N THR A 24 32.17 -17.07 -8.36
CA THR A 24 31.68 -17.36 -9.71
C THR A 24 30.48 -18.27 -9.59
N GLY A 25 29.39 -17.93 -10.27
CA GLY A 25 28.17 -18.71 -10.15
C GLY A 25 27.11 -18.33 -11.18
N THR A 26 25.97 -18.98 -11.05
CA THR A 26 24.78 -18.73 -11.88
C THR A 26 23.62 -18.35 -10.98
N VAL A 27 22.98 -17.23 -11.30
CA VAL A 27 21.88 -16.63 -10.55
C VAL A 27 20.57 -16.89 -11.27
N ARG A 28 19.52 -17.24 -10.53
CA ARG A 28 18.17 -17.40 -11.06
C ARG A 28 17.11 -16.92 -10.08
N LEU A 29 15.92 -16.66 -10.62
CA LEU A 29 14.74 -16.33 -9.83
C LEU A 29 13.82 -17.56 -9.75
N ARG A 30 13.50 -18.01 -8.53
CA ARG A 30 12.41 -18.93 -8.28
C ARG A 30 11.12 -18.13 -8.26
N LEU A 31 10.27 -18.37 -9.25
CA LEU A 31 9.03 -17.64 -9.45
C LEU A 31 7.81 -18.49 -9.09
N PRO A 32 6.66 -17.87 -8.77
CA PRO A 32 5.40 -18.58 -8.60
C PRO A 32 4.98 -19.33 -9.87
N SER A 33 4.10 -20.32 -9.73
CA SER A 33 3.57 -21.08 -10.87
C SER A 33 2.97 -20.16 -11.93
N GLY A 34 3.33 -20.39 -13.20
CA GLY A 34 2.86 -19.61 -14.36
C GLY A 34 3.63 -18.31 -14.63
N TRP A 35 4.54 -17.90 -13.74
CA TRP A 35 5.43 -16.75 -13.97
C TRP A 35 6.73 -17.20 -14.63
N THR A 36 7.33 -16.32 -15.44
CA THR A 36 8.60 -16.61 -16.13
C THR A 36 9.59 -15.45 -16.01
N ALA A 37 10.88 -15.73 -16.19
CA ALA A 37 11.95 -14.73 -16.25
C ALA A 37 12.76 -14.89 -17.53
N SER A 38 13.19 -13.76 -18.09
CA SER A 38 14.15 -13.69 -19.19
C SER A 38 15.31 -12.75 -18.83
N PRO A 39 16.58 -13.22 -18.80
CA PRO A 39 16.97 -14.61 -18.99
C PRO A 39 16.46 -15.51 -17.85
N ALA A 40 16.39 -16.83 -18.06
CA ALA A 40 16.01 -17.77 -17.00
C ALA A 40 17.09 -17.85 -15.90
N GLU A 41 18.36 -17.74 -16.31
CA GLU A 41 19.53 -17.73 -15.45
C GLU A 41 20.57 -16.74 -15.98
N ALA A 42 21.40 -16.16 -15.10
CA ALA A 42 22.44 -15.21 -15.46
C ALA A 42 23.76 -15.56 -14.75
N ALA A 43 24.85 -15.61 -15.50
CA ALA A 43 26.18 -15.85 -14.93
C ALA A 43 26.67 -14.61 -14.16
N VAL A 44 27.34 -14.83 -13.04
CA VAL A 44 27.96 -13.78 -12.24
C VAL A 44 29.40 -14.14 -11.89
N ARG A 45 30.28 -13.14 -11.92
CA ARG A 45 31.66 -13.24 -11.48
C ARG A 45 32.03 -12.00 -10.68
N LEU A 46 32.25 -12.18 -9.38
CA LEU A 46 32.70 -11.15 -8.46
C LEU A 46 34.14 -11.45 -8.02
N PRO A 47 35.03 -10.44 -7.97
CA PRO A 47 36.42 -10.61 -7.58
C PRO A 47 36.62 -10.85 -6.07
N GLY A 48 35.57 -10.70 -5.24
CA GLY A 48 35.65 -10.73 -3.78
C GLY A 48 35.86 -9.35 -3.17
N GLY A 49 36.17 -9.28 -1.87
CA GLY A 49 36.14 -8.01 -1.12
C GLY A 49 34.71 -7.53 -0.88
N GLU A 50 34.48 -6.21 -0.88
CA GLU A 50 33.13 -5.60 -0.89
C GLU A 50 32.67 -5.34 -2.34
N ALA A 51 32.61 -6.39 -3.15
CA ALA A 51 32.22 -6.28 -4.56
C ALA A 51 30.75 -6.60 -4.76
N ASP A 52 30.09 -5.82 -5.62
CA ASP A 52 28.72 -6.00 -6.01
C ASP A 52 28.53 -5.91 -7.53
N THR A 53 27.43 -6.50 -8.01
CA THR A 53 26.94 -6.31 -9.38
C THR A 53 25.43 -6.35 -9.38
N THR A 54 24.81 -5.80 -10.43
CA THR A 54 23.36 -5.84 -10.61
C THR A 54 23.03 -6.66 -11.85
N LEU A 55 22.15 -7.63 -11.67
CA LEU A 55 21.57 -8.44 -12.75
C LEU A 55 20.13 -8.01 -12.99
N SER A 56 19.70 -8.06 -14.25
CA SER A 56 18.34 -7.70 -14.65
C SER A 56 17.60 -8.90 -15.20
N PHE A 57 16.36 -9.11 -14.74
CA PHE A 57 15.46 -10.15 -15.19
C PHE A 57 14.14 -9.51 -15.66
N ALA A 58 13.77 -9.71 -16.91
CA ALA A 58 12.43 -9.39 -17.38
C ALA A 58 11.47 -10.48 -16.90
N VAL A 59 10.71 -10.19 -15.85
CA VAL A 59 9.74 -11.11 -15.26
C VAL A 59 8.39 -10.90 -15.94
N THR A 60 7.78 -11.98 -16.43
CA THR A 60 6.43 -11.97 -17.03
C THR A 60 5.46 -12.64 -16.07
N PRO A 61 4.35 -11.98 -15.72
CA PRO A 61 3.41 -12.53 -14.77
C PRO A 61 2.52 -13.62 -15.38
N GLY A 62 1.98 -14.48 -14.52
CA GLY A 62 0.93 -15.42 -14.90
C GLY A 62 -0.35 -14.72 -15.40
N ALA A 63 -1.20 -15.47 -16.09
CA ALA A 63 -2.40 -14.91 -16.72
C ALA A 63 -3.44 -14.41 -15.70
N THR A 64 -3.60 -15.14 -14.58
CA THR A 64 -4.62 -14.89 -13.56
C THR A 64 -4.09 -13.95 -12.46
N PRO A 65 -4.89 -12.98 -11.99
CA PRO A 65 -4.57 -12.19 -10.81
C PRO A 65 -4.29 -13.05 -9.58
N ALA A 66 -3.13 -12.83 -8.95
CA ALA A 66 -2.66 -13.58 -7.79
C ALA A 66 -1.49 -12.85 -7.12
N ALA A 67 -1.32 -13.10 -5.83
CA ALA A 67 -0.08 -12.84 -5.13
C ALA A 67 0.87 -14.05 -5.26
N GLY A 68 2.17 -13.81 -5.13
CA GLY A 68 3.15 -14.87 -5.00
C GLY A 68 4.48 -14.32 -4.50
N THR A 69 5.45 -15.21 -4.28
CA THR A 69 6.79 -14.83 -3.82
C THR A 69 7.81 -15.16 -4.90
N VAL A 70 8.71 -14.21 -5.20
CA VAL A 70 9.94 -14.49 -5.92
C VAL A 70 11.08 -14.65 -4.94
N ALA A 71 11.91 -15.67 -5.13
CA ALA A 71 13.14 -15.85 -4.37
C ALA A 71 14.35 -15.82 -5.32
N ALA A 72 15.38 -15.07 -4.99
CA ALA A 72 16.65 -15.12 -5.71
C ALA A 72 17.54 -16.22 -5.16
N GLU A 73 18.23 -16.95 -6.04
CA GLU A 73 19.27 -17.87 -5.63
C GLU A 73 20.47 -17.84 -6.57
N ILE A 74 21.66 -18.01 -5.99
CA ILE A 74 22.93 -18.18 -6.69
C ILE A 74 23.44 -19.60 -6.45
N ALA A 75 23.78 -20.31 -7.52
CA ALA A 75 24.49 -21.58 -7.48
C ALA A 75 25.97 -21.34 -7.81
N THR A 76 26.86 -21.76 -6.92
CA THR A 76 28.32 -21.75 -7.10
C THR A 76 28.85 -23.19 -7.08
N ASP A 77 30.17 -23.34 -7.21
CA ASP A 77 30.88 -24.60 -7.05
C ASP A 77 30.80 -25.18 -5.62
N ILE A 78 30.73 -24.32 -4.61
CA ILE A 78 30.70 -24.69 -3.19
C ILE A 78 29.29 -24.80 -2.59
N GLY A 79 28.25 -24.29 -3.25
CA GLY A 79 26.89 -24.38 -2.71
C GLY A 79 25.84 -23.52 -3.42
N ARG A 80 24.65 -23.48 -2.82
CA ARG A 80 23.54 -22.60 -3.24
C ARG A 80 23.23 -21.63 -2.11
N TYR A 81 23.06 -20.36 -2.46
CA TYR A 81 22.76 -19.28 -1.52
C TYR A 81 21.54 -18.52 -2.01
N GLY A 82 20.71 -18.05 -1.10
CA GLY A 82 19.49 -17.32 -1.41
C GLY A 82 19.09 -16.41 -0.26
N SER A 83 20.07 -15.77 0.35
CA SER A 83 19.89 -14.83 1.46
C SER A 83 20.13 -13.41 0.97
N ASP A 84 19.31 -12.48 1.46
CA ASP A 84 19.57 -11.05 1.40
C ASP A 84 20.60 -10.67 2.49
N ILE A 85 21.12 -9.44 2.42
CA ILE A 85 22.00 -8.87 3.44
C ILE A 85 21.36 -7.59 3.96
N VAL A 86 20.74 -7.68 5.13
CA VAL A 86 20.14 -6.53 5.82
C VAL A 86 21.05 -6.10 6.96
N ARG A 87 21.63 -4.91 6.83
CA ARG A 87 22.47 -4.30 7.86
C ARG A 87 21.65 -3.30 8.67
N LEU A 88 21.46 -3.60 9.95
CA LEU A 88 20.83 -2.71 10.91
C LEU A 88 21.92 -1.85 11.57
N ASP A 89 21.92 -0.57 11.25
CA ASP A 89 22.91 0.40 11.71
C ASP A 89 22.19 1.64 12.26
N TYR A 90 21.80 1.56 13.53
CA TYR A 90 21.14 2.66 14.23
C TYR A 90 22.03 3.18 15.36
N PRO A 91 22.04 4.50 15.66
CA PRO A 91 22.96 5.07 16.65
C PRO A 91 22.90 4.47 18.06
N HIS A 92 21.82 3.77 18.40
CA HIS A 92 21.51 3.29 19.75
C HIS A 92 21.47 1.76 19.87
N VAL A 93 21.78 1.00 18.81
CA VAL A 93 21.98 -0.46 18.89
C VAL A 93 23.28 -0.87 18.19
N PRO A 94 23.98 -1.92 18.65
CA PRO A 94 25.11 -2.47 17.92
C PRO A 94 24.71 -2.83 16.49
N ILE A 95 25.65 -2.71 15.56
CA ILE A 95 25.43 -3.12 14.17
C ILE A 95 25.08 -4.60 14.13
N GLN A 96 23.97 -4.93 13.49
CA GLN A 96 23.54 -6.30 13.26
C GLN A 96 23.48 -6.55 11.75
N THR A 97 23.93 -7.72 11.31
CA THR A 97 23.77 -8.18 9.93
C THR A 97 22.86 -9.39 9.94
N LEU A 98 21.72 -9.26 9.29
CA LEU A 98 20.74 -10.33 9.13
C LEU A 98 20.85 -10.89 7.70
N LEU A 99 20.63 -12.20 7.59
CA LEU A 99 20.65 -12.93 6.33
C LEU A 99 19.28 -13.57 6.04
N PRO A 100 18.19 -12.80 5.99
CA PRO A 100 16.87 -13.36 5.68
C PRO A 100 16.87 -13.93 4.25
N PRO A 101 15.89 -14.78 3.88
CA PRO A 101 15.71 -15.19 2.50
C PRO A 101 15.64 -13.98 1.54
N ALA A 102 16.31 -14.07 0.40
CA ALA A 102 16.27 -13.05 -0.65
C ALA A 102 14.96 -13.16 -1.42
N GLU A 103 13.89 -12.67 -0.80
CA GLU A 103 12.52 -12.82 -1.28
C GLU A 103 11.81 -11.48 -1.44
N ALA A 104 10.87 -11.44 -2.37
CA ALA A 104 9.95 -10.32 -2.52
C ALA A 104 8.57 -10.81 -2.97
N HIS A 105 7.53 -10.08 -2.56
CA HIS A 105 6.18 -10.33 -3.05
C HIS A 105 6.03 -9.84 -4.49
N LEU A 106 5.39 -10.65 -5.33
CA LEU A 106 4.91 -10.34 -6.67
C LEU A 106 3.39 -10.26 -6.64
N VAL A 107 2.81 -9.27 -7.29
CA VAL A 107 1.37 -9.05 -7.32
C VAL A 107 0.92 -8.94 -8.75
N ARG A 108 0.10 -9.86 -9.23
CA ARG A 108 -0.67 -9.67 -10.45
C ARG A 108 -2.06 -9.17 -10.06
N ALA A 109 -2.38 -7.93 -10.38
CA ALA A 109 -3.72 -7.37 -10.18
C ALA A 109 -4.15 -6.72 -11.49
N ASP A 110 -5.30 -7.10 -12.05
CA ASP A 110 -5.93 -6.40 -13.19
C ASP A 110 -6.32 -4.99 -12.76
N LEU A 111 -5.32 -4.11 -12.73
CA LEU A 111 -5.41 -2.83 -12.07
C LEU A 111 -5.62 -1.74 -13.12
N LYS A 112 -6.72 -1.03 -12.96
CA LYS A 112 -7.00 0.20 -13.67
C LYS A 112 -6.87 1.37 -12.69
N ARG A 113 -6.53 2.54 -13.23
CA ARG A 113 -6.52 3.80 -12.50
C ARG A 113 -7.00 4.94 -13.40
N THR A 114 -7.52 5.98 -12.79
CA THR A 114 -7.71 7.30 -13.41
C THR A 114 -7.04 8.34 -12.53
N GLY A 115 -6.70 9.50 -13.08
CA GLY A 115 -5.80 10.43 -12.40
C GLY A 115 -4.36 9.91 -12.33
N TYR A 116 -3.44 10.83 -12.10
CA TYR A 116 -2.01 10.60 -12.11
C TYR A 116 -1.32 11.25 -10.92
N GLU A 117 -1.80 12.39 -10.43
CA GLU A 117 -1.09 13.21 -9.44
C GLU A 117 -1.66 13.04 -8.03
N ILE A 118 -0.84 12.51 -7.13
CA ILE A 118 -1.23 12.25 -5.73
C ILE A 118 -0.33 13.03 -4.78
N ALA A 119 -0.94 13.87 -3.95
CA ALA A 119 -0.25 14.43 -2.79
C ALA A 119 -0.36 13.46 -1.61
N TYR A 120 0.76 13.18 -0.95
CA TYR A 120 0.81 12.27 0.18
C TYR A 120 1.34 12.95 1.44
N LEU A 121 0.58 12.87 2.53
CA LEU A 121 0.93 13.42 3.82
C LEU A 121 1.43 12.29 4.72
N MET A 122 2.74 12.10 4.72
CA MET A 122 3.41 11.00 5.43
C MET A 122 3.06 10.93 6.91
N GLY A 123 2.75 9.71 7.35
CA GLY A 123 2.60 9.34 8.75
C GLY A 123 3.81 8.55 9.27
N SER A 124 3.59 7.67 10.24
CA SER A 124 4.66 6.88 10.85
C SER A 124 4.65 5.43 10.35
N GLY A 125 5.75 4.99 9.73
CA GLY A 125 5.93 3.60 9.29
C GLY A 125 5.00 3.23 8.14
N ASP A 126 4.94 4.08 7.11
CA ASP A 126 3.98 3.98 6.02
C ASP A 126 4.72 3.70 4.70
N GLU A 127 4.37 2.60 4.02
CA GLU A 127 4.91 2.20 2.71
C GLU A 127 3.86 2.33 1.58
N VAL A 128 2.73 2.98 1.87
CA VAL A 128 1.67 3.21 0.88
C VAL A 128 2.11 4.15 -0.27
N PRO A 129 2.96 5.18 -0.10
CA PRO A 129 3.45 5.98 -1.23
C PRO A 129 4.15 5.15 -2.30
N GLU A 130 4.99 4.20 -1.90
CA GLU A 130 5.70 3.29 -2.80
C GLU A 130 4.72 2.39 -3.55
N ALA A 131 3.67 1.93 -2.87
CA ALA A 131 2.60 1.18 -3.51
C ALA A 131 1.85 2.04 -4.56
N LEU A 132 1.50 3.27 -4.23
CA LEU A 132 0.87 4.20 -5.18
C LEU A 132 1.76 4.47 -6.40
N ALA A 133 3.06 4.69 -6.20
CA ALA A 133 4.02 4.83 -7.29
C ALA A 133 4.09 3.55 -8.15
N ALA A 134 4.05 2.37 -7.53
CA ALA A 134 4.03 1.10 -8.24
C ALA A 134 2.73 0.87 -9.05
N MET A 135 1.60 1.47 -8.64
CA MET A 135 0.36 1.54 -9.44
C MET A 135 0.47 2.49 -10.65
N GLY A 136 1.53 3.30 -10.70
CA GLY A 136 1.83 4.25 -11.76
C GLY A 136 1.37 5.68 -11.48
N PHE A 137 0.94 6.01 -10.26
CA PHE A 137 0.71 7.40 -9.88
C PHE A 137 2.04 8.13 -9.70
N HIS A 138 2.04 9.43 -9.99
CA HIS A 138 3.09 10.35 -9.54
C HIS A 138 2.74 10.80 -8.12
N VAL A 139 3.61 10.51 -7.16
CA VAL A 139 3.35 10.74 -5.74
C VAL A 139 4.28 11.82 -5.22
N THR A 140 3.71 12.95 -4.81
CA THR A 140 4.42 14.06 -4.18
C THR A 140 4.23 13.99 -2.68
N LEU A 141 5.31 13.79 -1.94
CA LEU A 141 5.27 13.85 -0.47
C LEU A 141 5.23 15.32 -0.03
N LEU A 142 4.24 15.68 0.77
CA LEU A 142 4.10 17.05 1.29
C LEU A 142 4.44 17.11 2.79
N SER A 143 5.37 17.99 3.12
CA SER A 143 5.59 18.47 4.48
C SER A 143 4.44 19.36 4.96
N ASP A 144 4.40 19.66 6.26
CA ASP A 144 3.40 20.57 6.83
C ASP A 144 3.53 21.98 6.25
N ASP A 145 4.75 22.42 5.89
CA ASP A 145 5.00 23.75 5.33
C ASP A 145 4.65 23.85 3.85
N GLU A 146 4.91 22.78 3.07
CA GLU A 146 4.50 22.70 1.67
C GLU A 146 2.98 22.63 1.56
N LEU A 147 2.30 21.81 2.37
CA LEU A 147 0.83 21.78 2.40
C LEU A 147 0.22 23.17 2.61
N ALA A 148 0.89 24.03 3.39
CA ALA A 148 0.41 25.39 3.68
C ALA A 148 0.61 26.38 2.51
N LYS A 149 1.34 26.01 1.46
CA LYS A 149 1.73 26.90 0.35
C LYS A 149 1.31 26.36 -1.01
N GLU A 150 1.37 25.05 -1.20
CA GLU A 150 1.16 24.39 -2.48
C GLU A 150 -0.27 24.56 -3.02
N ASP A 151 -0.36 24.62 -4.35
CA ASP A 151 -1.63 24.65 -5.07
C ASP A 151 -2.18 23.23 -5.21
N LEU A 152 -3.13 22.88 -4.35
CA LEU A 152 -3.76 21.56 -4.36
C LEU A 152 -4.64 21.32 -5.60
N THR A 153 -4.89 22.32 -6.45
CA THR A 153 -5.61 22.08 -7.71
C THR A 153 -4.80 21.28 -8.74
N LEU A 154 -3.49 21.11 -8.50
CA LEU A 154 -2.59 20.34 -9.33
C LEU A 154 -2.60 18.83 -9.04
N VAL A 155 -3.32 18.38 -8.00
CA VAL A 155 -3.38 16.96 -7.62
C VAL A 155 -4.81 16.43 -7.69
N ASP A 156 -4.95 15.17 -8.11
CA ASP A 156 -6.22 14.47 -8.24
C ASP A 156 -6.78 14.02 -6.88
N ALA A 157 -5.87 13.63 -5.98
CA ALA A 157 -6.19 13.21 -4.62
C ALA A 157 -5.09 13.57 -3.62
N VAL A 158 -5.50 13.76 -2.36
CA VAL A 158 -4.61 13.87 -1.20
C VAL A 158 -4.84 12.65 -0.31
N VAL A 159 -3.76 11.97 0.09
CA VAL A 159 -3.81 10.86 1.05
C VAL A 159 -3.14 11.28 2.35
N VAL A 160 -3.86 11.16 3.46
CA VAL A 160 -3.34 11.34 4.81
C VAL A 160 -2.93 10.00 5.37
N GLY A 161 -1.62 9.77 5.46
CA GLY A 161 -1.02 8.49 5.81
C GLY A 161 -1.29 8.00 7.24
N VAL A 162 -0.81 6.79 7.52
CA VAL A 162 -0.97 6.05 8.78
C VAL A 162 -0.57 6.93 9.95
N ARG A 163 -1.55 7.27 10.81
CA ARG A 163 -1.34 8.08 12.01
C ARG A 163 -0.76 9.48 11.75
N ALA A 164 -0.79 9.98 10.51
CA ALA A 164 -0.25 11.30 10.18
C ALA A 164 -0.89 12.41 11.01
N TYR A 165 -2.21 12.39 11.23
CA TYR A 165 -2.80 13.33 12.18
C TYR A 165 -2.30 13.06 13.60
N ASN A 166 -2.21 11.80 14.05
CA ASN A 166 -1.70 11.51 15.39
C ASN A 166 -0.27 12.06 15.64
N THR A 167 0.60 12.07 14.63
CA THR A 167 2.02 12.43 14.81
C THR A 167 2.41 13.82 14.31
N ARG A 168 1.54 14.51 13.53
CA ARG A 168 1.80 15.84 12.99
C ARG A 168 0.74 16.86 13.46
N PRO A 169 0.95 17.54 14.60
CA PRO A 169 -0.01 18.52 15.10
C PRO A 169 -0.28 19.70 14.13
N ARG A 170 0.73 20.15 13.37
CA ARG A 170 0.56 21.23 12.38
C ARG A 170 -0.32 20.79 11.21
N LEU A 171 -0.28 19.52 10.79
CA LEU A 171 -1.20 18.97 9.81
C LEU A 171 -2.66 19.04 10.30
N ARG A 172 -2.93 18.71 11.57
CA ARG A 172 -4.30 18.83 12.14
C ARG A 172 -4.86 20.24 12.02
N ALA A 173 -4.02 21.25 12.26
CA ALA A 173 -4.43 22.65 12.16
C ALA A 173 -4.80 23.07 10.73
N GLN A 174 -4.31 22.35 9.72
CA GLN A 174 -4.58 22.60 8.30
C GLN A 174 -5.79 21.83 7.75
N GLN A 175 -6.52 21.11 8.61
CA GLN A 175 -7.63 20.27 8.16
C GLN A 175 -8.72 21.05 7.42
N ARG A 176 -8.96 22.29 7.83
CA ARG A 176 -9.93 23.16 7.14
C ARG A 176 -9.53 23.42 5.68
N ARG A 177 -8.25 23.69 5.41
CA ARG A 177 -7.73 23.88 4.04
C ARG A 177 -7.98 22.66 3.16
N LEU A 178 -7.72 21.46 3.69
CA LEU A 178 -7.98 20.22 2.97
C LEU A 178 -9.47 20.05 2.63
N LEU A 179 -10.36 20.32 3.60
CA LEU A 179 -11.81 20.25 3.37
C LEU A 179 -12.31 21.33 2.40
N ASP A 180 -11.76 22.55 2.45
CA ASP A 180 -12.08 23.62 1.50
C ASP A 180 -11.68 23.22 0.07
N TRP A 181 -10.53 22.55 -0.10
CA TRP A 181 -10.12 21.97 -1.38
C TRP A 181 -11.00 20.79 -1.82
N VAL A 182 -11.41 19.92 -0.90
CA VAL A 182 -12.41 18.87 -1.22
C VAL A 182 -13.70 19.52 -1.73
N ALA A 183 -14.16 20.60 -1.12
CA ALA A 183 -15.38 21.29 -1.55
C ALA A 183 -15.34 21.76 -3.00
N THR A 184 -14.16 22.05 -3.56
CA THR A 184 -13.99 22.50 -4.96
C THR A 184 -13.90 21.37 -5.97
N GLY A 185 -13.75 20.11 -5.55
CA GLY A 185 -13.61 18.94 -6.44
C GLY A 185 -12.58 17.92 -5.97
N GLY A 186 -11.73 18.29 -5.00
CA GLY A 186 -10.67 17.43 -4.50
C GLY A 186 -11.16 16.13 -3.87
N ARG A 187 -10.29 15.12 -3.86
CA ARG A 187 -10.51 13.85 -3.16
C ARG A 187 -9.55 13.67 -2.00
N LEU A 188 -10.06 13.58 -0.78
CA LEU A 188 -9.26 13.38 0.42
C LEU A 188 -9.48 11.97 1.00
N VAL A 189 -8.42 11.19 1.09
CA VAL A 189 -8.41 9.87 1.73
C VAL A 189 -7.67 9.97 3.06
N VAL A 190 -8.35 9.68 4.16
CA VAL A 190 -7.76 9.62 5.50
C VAL A 190 -7.66 8.17 5.94
N GLN A 191 -6.45 7.63 5.97
CA GLN A 191 -6.21 6.24 6.38
C GLN A 191 -5.76 6.16 7.84
N TYR A 192 -6.30 5.18 8.56
CA TYR A 192 -5.75 4.63 9.80
C TYR A 192 -5.25 5.69 10.79
N GLN A 193 -6.19 6.34 11.48
CA GLN A 193 -5.88 7.26 12.57
C GLN A 193 -6.33 6.63 13.88
N ARG A 194 -5.51 6.74 14.93
CA ARG A 194 -5.89 6.26 16.26
C ARG A 194 -6.86 7.24 16.91
N PRO A 195 -7.79 6.75 17.75
CA PRO A 195 -8.60 7.62 18.57
C PRO A 195 -7.69 8.43 19.50
N GLU A 196 -7.81 9.75 19.42
CA GLU A 196 -7.03 10.67 20.23
C GLU A 196 -7.89 11.89 20.56
N GLU A 197 -7.72 12.43 21.77
CA GLU A 197 -8.38 13.66 22.17
C GLU A 197 -8.02 14.81 21.22
N GLY A 198 -9.01 15.62 20.86
CA GLY A 198 -8.84 16.73 19.92
C GLY A 198 -8.78 16.35 18.44
N LEU A 199 -8.74 15.06 18.09
CA LEU A 199 -8.90 14.58 16.71
C LEU A 199 -10.36 14.22 16.38
N GLN A 200 -11.10 13.76 17.38
CA GLN A 200 -12.52 13.40 17.25
C GLN A 200 -13.36 14.56 16.72
N ASP A 201 -14.34 14.24 15.87
CA ASP A 201 -15.28 15.19 15.25
C ASP A 201 -14.66 16.29 14.37
N LYS A 202 -13.34 16.28 14.20
CA LYS A 202 -12.59 17.28 13.40
C LYS A 202 -11.93 16.68 12.17
N LEU A 203 -11.99 15.36 12.00
CA LEU A 203 -11.32 14.65 10.91
C LEU A 203 -11.95 14.84 9.54
N GLY A 204 -13.26 15.10 9.48
CA GLY A 204 -13.99 15.15 8.22
C GLY A 204 -14.91 16.36 8.14
N PRO A 205 -15.68 16.48 7.04
CA PRO A 205 -16.63 17.58 6.86
C PRO A 205 -17.71 17.67 7.94
N TRP A 206 -18.05 16.53 8.55
CA TRP A 206 -19.08 16.39 9.58
C TRP A 206 -18.60 15.51 10.74
N PRO A 207 -19.29 15.52 11.90
CA PRO A 207 -18.89 14.73 13.06
C PRO A 207 -18.67 13.24 12.74
N LEU A 208 -17.52 12.73 13.15
CA LEU A 208 -17.06 11.37 12.94
C LEU A 208 -16.17 10.99 14.13
N ARG A 209 -16.56 9.91 14.81
CA ARG A 209 -15.85 9.41 15.98
C ARG A 209 -15.11 8.14 15.65
N ILE A 210 -13.78 8.21 15.69
CA ILE A 210 -12.91 7.03 15.63
C ILE A 210 -12.99 6.29 16.96
N SER A 211 -13.09 4.97 16.92
CA SER A 211 -13.15 4.14 18.12
C SER A 211 -11.97 3.16 18.19
N ASN A 212 -12.02 2.20 19.11
CA ASN A 212 -11.07 1.08 19.17
C ASN A 212 -11.61 -0.18 18.49
N ASP A 213 -12.78 -0.09 17.85
CA ASP A 213 -13.41 -1.18 17.13
C ASP A 213 -12.51 -1.64 15.98
N ARG A 214 -12.50 -2.95 15.76
CA ARG A 214 -11.55 -3.63 14.89
C ARG A 214 -12.15 -4.93 14.38
N VAL A 215 -11.54 -5.44 13.32
CA VAL A 215 -11.77 -6.78 12.80
C VAL A 215 -10.39 -7.37 12.57
N THR A 216 -10.00 -8.26 13.49
CA THR A 216 -8.66 -8.83 13.62
C THR A 216 -8.51 -10.18 12.96
N VAL A 217 -9.61 -10.84 12.57
CA VAL A 217 -9.56 -12.06 11.76
C VAL A 217 -9.40 -11.65 10.30
N GLU A 218 -8.27 -12.00 9.71
CA GLU A 218 -7.92 -11.65 8.33
C GLU A 218 -8.84 -12.29 7.27
N GLU A 219 -9.48 -13.43 7.57
CA GLU A 219 -10.47 -14.08 6.71
C GLU A 219 -11.91 -13.61 6.96
N ALA A 220 -12.14 -12.69 7.91
CA ALA A 220 -13.48 -12.19 8.21
C ALA A 220 -14.19 -11.72 6.93
N PRO A 221 -15.43 -12.18 6.64
CA PRO A 221 -16.14 -11.78 5.43
C PRO A 221 -16.40 -10.27 5.40
N VAL A 222 -16.16 -9.66 4.24
CA VAL A 222 -16.52 -8.25 3.99
C VAL A 222 -17.79 -8.20 3.15
N THR A 223 -18.83 -7.58 3.71
CA THR A 223 -20.10 -7.34 3.02
C THR A 223 -20.08 -5.96 2.38
N LEU A 224 -20.34 -5.87 1.08
CA LEU A 224 -20.49 -4.59 0.38
C LEU A 224 -21.91 -4.05 0.64
N LEU A 225 -22.02 -2.98 1.43
CA LEU A 225 -23.31 -2.37 1.78
C LEU A 225 -23.88 -1.55 0.62
N LYS A 226 -23.00 -1.02 -0.23
CA LYS A 226 -23.34 -0.18 -1.39
C LYS A 226 -22.61 -0.68 -2.65
N PRO A 227 -22.89 -1.90 -3.14
CA PRO A 227 -22.10 -2.55 -4.19
C PRO A 227 -22.02 -1.76 -5.51
N ASP A 228 -22.99 -0.89 -5.78
CA ASP A 228 -23.02 -0.03 -6.97
C ASP A 228 -22.35 1.33 -6.77
N HIS A 229 -21.83 1.63 -5.57
CA HIS A 229 -21.17 2.90 -5.29
C HIS A 229 -19.94 3.09 -6.21
N PRO A 230 -19.67 4.29 -6.75
CA PRO A 230 -18.56 4.52 -7.68
C PRO A 230 -17.19 4.04 -7.16
N LEU A 231 -16.89 4.23 -5.88
CA LEU A 231 -15.64 3.75 -5.27
C LEU A 231 -15.48 2.22 -5.24
N LEU A 232 -16.57 1.47 -5.42
CA LEU A 232 -16.56 0.00 -5.49
C LEU A 232 -16.70 -0.53 -6.91
N THR A 233 -16.94 0.34 -7.90
CA THR A 233 -17.19 -0.07 -9.28
C THR A 233 -16.21 0.52 -10.29
N THR A 234 -15.56 1.64 -9.96
CA THR A 234 -14.72 2.40 -10.90
C THR A 234 -13.42 2.87 -10.23
N PRO A 235 -12.27 2.78 -10.94
CA PRO A 235 -12.08 2.11 -12.23
C PRO A 235 -12.03 0.58 -12.14
N ASN A 236 -11.97 0.02 -10.93
CA ASN A 236 -12.00 -1.42 -10.68
C ASN A 236 -13.32 -1.81 -10.02
N ARG A 237 -13.98 -2.87 -10.53
CA ARG A 237 -15.12 -3.48 -9.84
C ARG A 237 -14.63 -4.36 -8.70
N ILE A 238 -15.00 -4.00 -7.48
CA ILE A 238 -14.63 -4.66 -6.23
C ILE A 238 -15.71 -5.68 -5.85
N GLY A 239 -15.29 -6.88 -5.49
CA GLY A 239 -16.15 -7.97 -5.03
C GLY A 239 -15.55 -8.69 -3.83
N ALA A 240 -16.20 -9.77 -3.40
CA ALA A 240 -15.75 -10.55 -2.24
C ALA A 240 -14.32 -11.08 -2.39
N SER A 241 -13.91 -11.47 -3.61
CA SER A 241 -12.57 -11.98 -3.90
C SER A 241 -11.46 -10.93 -3.70
N ASP A 242 -11.79 -9.64 -3.71
CA ASP A 242 -10.81 -8.58 -3.42
C ASP A 242 -10.39 -8.54 -1.93
N PHE A 243 -11.07 -9.32 -1.10
CA PHE A 243 -10.79 -9.49 0.32
C PHE A 243 -10.12 -10.85 0.60
N GLU A 244 -9.79 -11.65 -0.40
CA GLU A 244 -9.05 -12.91 -0.19
C GLU A 244 -7.55 -12.64 0.02
N GLY A 245 -6.92 -13.44 0.88
CA GLY A 245 -5.47 -13.38 1.13
C GLY A 245 -4.99 -12.14 1.89
N TRP A 246 -5.89 -11.42 2.58
CA TRP A 246 -5.46 -10.39 3.53
C TRP A 246 -4.69 -11.04 4.67
N GLU A 247 -3.68 -10.34 5.18
CA GLU A 247 -2.84 -10.82 6.26
C GLU A 247 -3.11 -10.03 7.55
N GLN A 248 -3.01 -10.70 8.69
CA GLN A 248 -3.05 -10.15 10.05
C GLN A 248 -4.40 -9.59 10.52
N GLU A 249 -5.08 -8.76 9.73
CA GLU A 249 -6.36 -8.13 10.10
C GLU A 249 -7.08 -7.50 8.89
N ARG A 250 -8.40 -7.34 8.99
CA ARG A 250 -9.15 -6.46 8.06
C ARG A 250 -8.88 -5.00 8.37
N GLY A 251 -8.86 -4.63 9.64
CA GLY A 251 -8.55 -3.27 10.02
C GLY A 251 -8.94 -2.93 11.44
N THR A 252 -8.54 -1.74 11.83
CA THR A 252 -8.72 -1.25 13.19
C THR A 252 -9.16 0.20 13.18
N TYR A 253 -9.58 0.65 14.36
CA TYR A 253 -10.05 1.99 14.61
C TYR A 253 -11.32 2.36 13.84
N PHE A 254 -12.16 1.38 13.53
CA PHE A 254 -13.41 1.61 12.81
C PHE A 254 -14.23 2.66 13.56
N SER A 255 -14.86 3.57 12.82
CA SER A 255 -15.80 4.50 13.43
C SER A 255 -17.01 3.72 13.94
N ASN A 256 -17.56 4.15 15.07
CA ASN A 256 -18.79 3.58 15.63
C ASN A 256 -19.88 4.63 15.86
N ARG A 257 -19.62 5.87 15.45
CA ARG A 257 -20.58 6.96 15.44
C ARG A 257 -20.13 7.99 14.41
N TRP A 258 -21.03 8.33 13.51
CA TRP A 258 -20.81 9.33 12.47
C TRP A 258 -22.13 10.03 12.12
N ASP A 259 -22.00 11.20 11.51
CA ASP A 259 -23.13 11.96 10.99
C ASP A 259 -23.84 11.23 9.84
N PRO A 260 -25.18 11.26 9.73
CA PRO A 260 -25.93 10.56 8.66
C PRO A 260 -25.54 10.93 7.22
N ARG A 261 -24.82 12.03 7.01
CA ARG A 261 -24.31 12.41 5.69
C ARG A 261 -23.12 11.56 5.22
N TYR A 262 -22.52 10.76 6.10
CA TYR A 262 -21.57 9.73 5.69
C TYR A 262 -22.30 8.45 5.26
N GLU A 263 -21.85 7.88 4.16
CA GLU A 263 -22.25 6.55 3.70
C GLU A 263 -21.19 5.52 4.11
N ALA A 264 -21.63 4.47 4.81
CA ALA A 264 -20.83 3.28 5.04
C ALA A 264 -20.88 2.38 3.81
N LEU A 265 -19.72 2.03 3.27
CA LEU A 265 -19.65 1.27 2.02
C LEU A 265 -19.52 -0.24 2.24
N MET A 266 -19.03 -0.66 3.41
CA MET A 266 -18.74 -2.06 3.69
C MET A 266 -18.81 -2.37 5.18
N SER A 267 -19.19 -3.60 5.48
CA SER A 267 -19.32 -4.13 6.83
C SER A 267 -18.46 -5.37 7.01
N SER A 268 -17.89 -5.54 8.20
CA SER A 268 -17.12 -6.73 8.57
C SER A 268 -17.20 -6.94 10.08
N HIS A 269 -16.98 -8.16 10.54
CA HIS A 269 -16.86 -8.46 11.98
C HIS A 269 -16.03 -9.72 12.21
N ASP A 270 -15.43 -9.79 13.39
CA ASP A 270 -14.83 -11.04 13.86
C ASP A 270 -15.92 -12.07 14.21
N PRO A 271 -15.63 -13.38 14.20
CA PRO A 271 -16.61 -14.42 14.52
C PRO A 271 -17.26 -14.21 15.89
N GLY A 272 -18.59 -14.19 15.92
CA GLY A 272 -19.36 -13.99 17.16
C GLY A 272 -19.50 -12.53 17.61
N GLU A 273 -18.91 -11.57 16.91
CA GLU A 273 -19.03 -10.15 17.21
C GLU A 273 -20.07 -9.43 16.33
N PRO A 274 -20.61 -8.27 16.76
CA PRO A 274 -21.49 -7.46 15.94
C PRO A 274 -20.82 -6.93 14.67
N ALA A 275 -21.61 -6.78 13.61
CA ALA A 275 -21.23 -6.11 12.37
C ALA A 275 -20.67 -4.69 12.63
N ARG A 276 -19.58 -4.35 11.94
CA ARG A 276 -18.97 -3.02 12.01
C ARG A 276 -18.94 -2.38 10.63
N ASP A 277 -19.71 -1.31 10.48
CA ASP A 277 -19.90 -0.63 9.19
C ASP A 277 -18.97 0.57 9.00
N GLY A 278 -18.42 1.11 10.10
CA GLY A 278 -17.60 2.33 10.07
C GLY A 278 -16.14 2.12 9.66
N GLY A 279 -15.82 1.01 9.00
CA GLY A 279 -14.49 0.72 8.47
C GLY A 279 -14.16 1.54 7.22
N MET A 280 -15.16 1.91 6.42
CA MET A 280 -15.00 2.82 5.29
C MET A 280 -16.21 3.74 5.16
N LEU A 281 -16.01 5.02 5.45
CA LEU A 281 -17.04 6.06 5.48
C LEU A 281 -16.74 7.12 4.44
N VAL A 282 -17.76 7.49 3.66
CA VAL A 282 -17.60 8.40 2.53
C VAL A 282 -18.61 9.53 2.59
N ALA A 283 -18.17 10.72 2.25
CA ALA A 283 -18.93 11.95 2.33
C ALA A 283 -18.71 12.80 1.08
N THR A 284 -19.78 13.22 0.42
CA THR A 284 -19.69 14.22 -0.66
C THR A 284 -19.64 15.61 -0.03
N LEU A 285 -18.60 16.39 -0.30
CA LEU A 285 -18.51 17.77 0.14
C LEU A 285 -18.34 18.66 -1.08
N GLY A 286 -19.33 19.51 -1.35
CA GLY A 286 -19.34 20.33 -2.57
C GLY A 286 -19.25 19.45 -3.82
N LYS A 287 -18.19 19.62 -4.61
CA LYS A 287 -17.93 18.83 -5.83
C LYS A 287 -16.99 17.64 -5.61
N GLY A 288 -16.39 17.52 -4.44
CA GLY A 288 -15.40 16.50 -4.13
C GLY A 288 -15.89 15.48 -3.11
N MET A 289 -14.94 14.67 -2.66
CA MET A 289 -15.22 13.50 -1.84
C MET A 289 -14.21 13.37 -0.70
N PHE A 290 -14.74 13.21 0.51
CA PHE A 290 -13.98 12.82 1.69
C PHE A 290 -14.18 11.33 1.94
N ILE A 291 -13.09 10.61 2.21
CA ILE A 291 -13.06 9.18 2.49
C ILE A 291 -12.26 8.96 3.78
N TYR A 292 -12.90 8.32 4.76
CA TYR A 292 -12.21 7.75 5.91
C TYR A 292 -12.12 6.23 5.76
N THR A 293 -10.96 5.65 6.04
CA THR A 293 -10.78 4.20 6.09
C THR A 293 -9.96 3.75 7.29
N GLY A 294 -10.51 2.77 8.03
CA GLY A 294 -9.82 1.99 9.06
C GLY A 294 -9.27 0.66 8.55
N TYR A 295 -9.54 0.29 7.29
CA TYR A 295 -8.98 -0.94 6.71
C TYR A 295 -7.47 -0.86 6.59
N ALA A 296 -6.79 -1.99 6.84
CA ALA A 296 -5.34 -2.06 7.02
C ALA A 296 -4.55 -2.06 5.71
N PHE A 297 -4.83 -1.13 4.78
CA PHE A 297 -4.14 -1.04 3.49
C PHE A 297 -2.61 -0.96 3.61
N PHE A 298 -2.11 -0.29 4.65
CA PHE A 298 -0.67 -0.19 4.95
C PHE A 298 -0.01 -1.55 5.25
N ARG A 299 -0.79 -2.60 5.54
CA ARG A 299 -0.30 -3.99 5.64
C ARG A 299 -0.51 -4.73 4.33
N GLN A 300 -1.72 -4.60 3.76
CA GLN A 300 -2.14 -5.40 2.60
C GLN A 300 -1.43 -4.99 1.31
N LEU A 301 -1.08 -3.71 1.15
CA LEU A 301 -0.34 -3.25 -0.02
C LEU A 301 1.10 -3.81 0.00
N PRO A 302 1.89 -3.69 1.10
CA PRO A 302 3.19 -4.35 1.20
C PRO A 302 3.16 -5.88 1.08
N ALA A 303 2.16 -6.54 1.69
CA ALA A 303 1.94 -7.99 1.61
C ALA A 303 1.57 -8.46 0.18
N GLY A 304 1.13 -7.54 -0.67
CA GLY A 304 0.90 -7.81 -2.08
C GLY A 304 -0.48 -8.37 -2.40
N VAL A 305 -1.49 -8.03 -1.60
CA VAL A 305 -2.86 -8.54 -1.76
C VAL A 305 -3.58 -7.89 -2.95
N PRO A 306 -3.86 -8.60 -4.07
CA PRO A 306 -4.30 -7.96 -5.31
C PRO A 306 -5.53 -7.06 -5.17
N GLY A 307 -6.52 -7.48 -4.37
CA GLY A 307 -7.74 -6.71 -4.17
C GLY A 307 -7.56 -5.44 -3.33
N ALA A 308 -6.60 -5.42 -2.41
CA ALA A 308 -6.24 -4.21 -1.68
C ALA A 308 -5.66 -3.14 -2.62
N TRP A 309 -4.84 -3.56 -3.59
CA TRP A 309 -4.31 -2.67 -4.63
C TRP A 309 -5.43 -2.10 -5.51
N ARG A 310 -6.39 -2.94 -5.94
CA ARG A 310 -7.55 -2.52 -6.75
C ARG A 310 -8.45 -1.54 -6.01
N LEU A 311 -8.80 -1.82 -4.76
CA LEU A 311 -9.64 -0.95 -3.96
C LEU A 311 -8.93 0.37 -3.65
N PHE A 312 -7.67 0.35 -3.23
CA PHE A 312 -6.95 1.58 -2.92
C PHE A 312 -6.76 2.46 -4.16
N ALA A 313 -6.52 1.87 -5.34
CA ALA A 313 -6.53 2.60 -6.60
C ALA A 313 -7.87 3.29 -6.87
N ASN A 314 -9.01 2.67 -6.55
CA ASN A 314 -10.32 3.35 -6.65
C ASN A 314 -10.42 4.54 -5.69
N LEU A 315 -9.93 4.39 -4.45
CA LEU A 315 -9.99 5.46 -3.45
C LEU A 315 -9.27 6.71 -3.91
N VAL A 316 -8.14 6.57 -4.62
CA VAL A 316 -7.36 7.72 -5.11
C VAL A 316 -7.66 8.12 -6.56
N SER A 317 -8.34 7.26 -7.33
CA SER A 317 -8.66 7.56 -8.74
C SER A 317 -9.79 8.57 -8.86
N ASN A 318 -9.47 9.80 -9.24
CA ASN A 318 -10.45 10.82 -9.55
C ASN A 318 -10.68 10.87 -11.08
N PRO A 319 -11.90 10.68 -11.59
CA PRO A 319 -12.19 10.77 -13.02
C PRO A 319 -12.49 12.21 -13.48
N GLN A 320 -12.32 13.21 -12.61
CA GLN A 320 -12.55 14.63 -12.92
C GLN A 320 -11.60 15.16 -13.99
#